data_AF-A0A7V9SCK1-F1
#
_entry.id   AF-A0A7V9SCK1-F1
#
_cell.length_a   1.000
_cell.length_b   1.000
_cell.length_c   1.000
_cell.angle_alpha   90.00
_cell.angle_beta   90.00
_cell.angle_gamma   90.00
#
_symmetry.space_group_name_H-M   'P 1'
#
loop_
_entity.id
_entity.type
_entity.pdbx_description
1 polymer ?
#
loop_
_entity_poly.entity_id
_entity_poly.type
_entity_poly.pdbx_seq_one_letter_code
_entity_poly.pdbx_strand_id
1 'polypeptide(L)'
;MRHRIFIVAIVMAALLAPLTASAQSTIESVVGDLDAFWAQQFANAGLTYTSPGLRSIDGPMTTGCGGIDPYVSPGAYCAADQTVYYSTAWAPDDVDGEILWWTVLSHEWAHHIQWQSDTGVSTVLEAELQADCFAGAYLSHAADAGLVSQAAVTQALSLTQSAGDVWFFLPHDAPEHGNKAERALAFMAGMNGDLADCGFASW
;
A
#
# COMPACT_ATOMS: atom_id res chain seq x y z
N MET A 1 -35.68 48.50 50.40
CA MET A 1 -34.50 48.85 49.58
C MET A 1 -33.63 47.62 49.40
N ARG A 2 -33.06 47.47 48.19
CA ARG A 2 -32.10 46.44 47.71
C ARG A 2 -32.69 45.10 47.24
N HIS A 3 -33.36 45.15 46.08
CA HIS A 3 -33.43 44.00 45.18
C HIS A 3 -32.06 43.75 44.57
N ARG A 4 -31.49 42.56 44.83
CA ARG A 4 -30.24 42.10 44.21
C ARG A 4 -30.58 41.56 42.82
N ILE A 5 -29.99 42.18 41.81
CA ILE A 5 -30.03 41.76 40.41
C ILE A 5 -29.19 40.48 40.29
N PHE A 6 -29.81 39.37 39.90
CA PHE A 6 -29.11 38.15 39.50
C PHE A 6 -28.69 38.31 38.04
N ILE A 7 -27.38 38.42 37.80
CA ILE A 7 -26.80 38.39 36.46
C ILE A 7 -26.86 36.93 35.98
N VAL A 8 -27.67 36.66 34.97
CA VAL A 8 -27.68 35.38 34.26
C VAL A 8 -26.46 35.35 33.34
N ALA A 9 -25.42 34.64 33.76
CA ALA A 9 -24.30 34.31 32.87
C ALA A 9 -24.77 33.25 31.88
N ILE A 10 -25.04 33.66 30.64
CA ILE A 10 -25.27 32.73 29.53
C ILE A 10 -23.92 32.10 29.22
N VAL A 11 -23.69 30.90 29.72
CA VAL A 11 -22.59 30.05 29.28
C VAL A 11 -22.96 29.56 27.89
N MET A 12 -22.35 30.14 26.85
CA MET A 12 -22.31 29.52 25.53
C MET A 12 -21.56 28.19 25.69
N ALA A 13 -22.31 27.10 25.80
CA ALA A 13 -21.78 25.78 25.51
C ALA A 13 -21.49 25.75 24.00
N ALA A 14 -20.28 26.16 23.61
CA ALA A 14 -19.74 25.72 22.34
C ALA A 14 -19.74 24.19 22.40
N LEU A 15 -20.54 23.55 21.53
CA LEU A 15 -20.39 22.13 21.26
C LEU A 15 -18.97 21.95 20.70
N LEU A 16 -18.03 21.69 21.60
CA LEU A 16 -16.79 21.00 21.27
C LEU A 16 -17.23 19.60 20.88
N ALA A 17 -17.58 19.42 19.60
CA ALA A 17 -17.43 18.10 19.01
C ALA A 17 -15.98 17.70 19.30
N PRO A 18 -15.73 16.56 19.94
CA PRO A 18 -14.38 16.15 20.25
C PRO A 18 -13.59 16.11 18.94
N LEU A 19 -12.36 16.62 18.95
CA LEU A 19 -11.34 16.49 17.89
C LEU A 19 -10.90 15.01 17.78
N THR A 20 -11.87 14.11 17.61
CA THR A 20 -11.73 12.66 17.53
C THR A 20 -12.37 12.14 16.25
N ALA A 21 -12.36 12.92 15.17
CA ALA A 21 -12.06 12.32 13.89
C ALA A 21 -10.60 11.85 14.03
N SER A 22 -10.44 10.56 14.36
CA SER A 22 -9.21 9.97 14.88
C SER A 22 -8.02 10.30 14.00
N ALA A 23 -6.88 10.66 14.62
CA ALA A 23 -5.59 10.62 13.98
C ALA A 23 -5.25 9.16 13.65
N GLN A 24 -5.84 8.65 12.57
CA GLN A 24 -5.56 7.34 12.02
C GLN A 24 -4.13 7.38 11.46
N SER A 25 -3.32 6.38 11.78
CA SER A 25 -1.96 6.31 11.24
C SER A 25 -1.99 6.15 9.71
N THR A 26 -0.92 6.58 9.01
CA THR A 26 -0.81 6.38 7.56
C THR A 26 -1.00 4.91 7.18
N ILE A 27 -0.43 3.98 7.96
CA ILE A 27 -0.57 2.53 7.74
C ILE A 27 -2.04 2.11 7.83
N GLU A 28 -2.76 2.49 8.88
CA GLU A 28 -4.17 2.16 9.02
C GLU A 28 -5.03 2.75 7.90
N SER A 29 -4.68 3.93 7.39
CA SER A 29 -5.38 4.57 6.26
C SER A 29 -5.14 3.79 4.95
N VAL A 30 -3.88 3.48 4.64
CA VAL A 30 -3.49 2.70 3.45
C VAL A 30 -4.15 1.32 3.47
N VAL A 31 -4.06 0.63 4.61
CA VAL A 31 -4.59 -0.73 4.79
C VAL A 31 -6.11 -0.76 4.65
N GLY A 32 -6.81 0.18 5.31
CA GLY A 32 -8.26 0.25 5.21
C GLY A 32 -8.74 0.51 3.79
N ASP A 33 -8.02 1.36 3.05
CA ASP A 33 -8.36 1.69 1.67
C ASP A 33 -7.99 0.57 0.68
N LEU A 34 -6.82 -0.06 0.82
CA LEU A 34 -6.43 -1.25 0.06
C LEU A 34 -7.46 -2.37 0.20
N ASP A 35 -7.88 -2.65 1.44
CA ASP A 35 -8.84 -3.71 1.73
C ASP A 35 -10.19 -3.41 1.07
N ALA A 36 -10.68 -2.17 1.18
CA ALA A 36 -11.93 -1.75 0.57
C ALA A 36 -11.86 -1.76 -0.97
N PHE A 37 -10.76 -1.28 -1.54
CA PHE A 37 -10.52 -1.29 -2.98
C PHE A 37 -10.57 -2.71 -3.52
N TRP A 38 -9.76 -3.62 -2.98
CA TRP A 38 -9.67 -4.99 -3.50
C TRP A 38 -10.93 -5.81 -3.22
N ALA A 39 -11.59 -5.63 -2.08
CA ALA A 39 -12.90 -6.23 -1.84
C ALA A 39 -13.91 -5.85 -2.93
N GLN A 40 -13.93 -4.58 -3.35
CA GLN A 40 -14.79 -4.11 -4.44
C GLN A 40 -14.39 -4.70 -5.79
N GLN A 41 -13.09 -4.74 -6.12
CA GLN A 41 -12.63 -5.31 -7.39
C GLN A 41 -12.93 -6.81 -7.51
N PHE A 42 -12.75 -7.56 -6.43
CA PHE A 42 -13.11 -8.98 -6.39
C PHE A 42 -14.61 -9.17 -6.53
N ALA A 43 -15.42 -8.37 -5.83
CA ALA A 43 -16.88 -8.43 -5.97
C ALA A 43 -17.33 -8.13 -7.41
N ASN A 44 -16.71 -7.13 -8.07
CA ASN A 44 -16.96 -6.81 -9.47
C ASN A 44 -16.59 -7.97 -10.40
N ALA A 45 -15.52 -8.69 -10.09
CA ALA A 45 -15.07 -9.87 -10.82
C ALA A 45 -15.80 -11.17 -10.43
N GLY A 46 -16.79 -11.12 -9.53
CA GLY A 46 -17.50 -12.32 -9.05
C GLY A 46 -16.61 -13.28 -8.24
N LEU A 47 -15.50 -12.79 -7.69
CA LEU A 47 -14.55 -13.52 -6.85
C LEU A 47 -14.84 -13.30 -5.35
N THR A 48 -14.35 -14.20 -4.51
CA THR A 48 -14.38 -14.02 -3.05
C THR A 48 -13.06 -13.43 -2.58
N TYR A 49 -13.11 -12.31 -1.88
CA TYR A 49 -11.94 -11.68 -1.28
C TYR A 49 -11.80 -12.03 0.19
N THR A 50 -10.56 -12.25 0.62
CA THR A 50 -10.18 -12.26 2.04
C THR A 50 -9.06 -11.24 2.30
N SER A 51 -9.03 -10.61 3.46
CA SER A 51 -7.94 -9.69 3.81
C SER A 51 -6.67 -10.48 4.20
N PRO A 52 -5.46 -10.04 3.84
CA PRO A 52 -4.24 -10.61 4.38
C PRO A 52 -4.05 -10.23 5.85
N GLY A 53 -3.22 -10.99 6.55
CA GLY A 53 -2.64 -10.52 7.80
C GLY A 53 -1.71 -9.32 7.55
N LEU A 54 -1.50 -8.49 8.58
CA LEU A 54 -0.53 -7.40 8.54
C LEU A 54 0.36 -7.46 9.80
N ARG A 55 1.68 -7.40 9.62
CA ARG A 55 2.63 -7.47 10.74
C ARG A 55 3.85 -6.56 10.55
N SER A 56 4.11 -5.70 11.53
CA SER A 56 5.38 -4.98 11.61
C SER A 56 6.51 -5.91 12.04
N ILE A 57 7.71 -5.63 11.54
CA ILE A 57 8.95 -6.32 11.92
C ILE A 57 10.02 -5.30 12.29
N ASP A 58 10.73 -5.58 13.39
CA ASP A 58 11.77 -4.72 13.98
C ASP A 58 13.13 -5.45 14.12
N GLY A 59 13.18 -6.73 13.75
CA GLY A 59 14.40 -7.51 13.62
C GLY A 59 14.24 -8.71 12.68
N PRO A 60 15.35 -9.35 12.25
CA PRO A 60 15.32 -10.48 11.33
C PRO A 60 14.49 -11.65 11.88
N MET A 61 13.68 -12.27 11.01
CA MET A 61 12.83 -13.40 11.39
C MET A 61 12.68 -14.42 10.26
N THR A 62 12.02 -15.54 10.54
CA THR A 62 11.70 -16.59 9.55
C THR A 62 10.19 -16.78 9.50
N THR A 63 9.64 -16.84 8.29
CA THR A 63 8.23 -17.13 7.98
C THR A 63 8.10 -18.49 7.30
N GLY A 64 6.89 -18.86 6.91
CA GLY A 64 6.67 -20.03 6.05
C GLY A 64 7.30 -19.90 4.65
N CYS A 65 7.71 -18.69 4.25
CA CYS A 65 8.26 -18.39 2.93
C CYS A 65 9.79 -18.16 2.92
N GLY A 66 10.43 -18.13 4.09
CA GLY A 66 11.88 -17.92 4.20
C GLY A 66 12.26 -16.90 5.26
N GLY A 67 13.51 -16.42 5.20
CA GLY A 67 14.00 -15.36 6.08
C GLY A 67 13.57 -13.98 5.58
N ILE A 68 13.17 -13.09 6.49
CA ILE A 68 12.92 -11.68 6.21
C ILE A 68 13.89 -10.86 7.06
N ASP A 69 14.65 -9.97 6.42
CA ASP A 69 15.52 -8.99 7.08
C ASP A 69 14.94 -7.58 6.91
N PRO A 70 14.41 -6.96 7.98
CA PRO A 70 13.81 -5.63 7.93
C PRO A 70 14.78 -4.52 7.54
N TYR A 71 16.09 -4.76 7.58
CA TYR A 71 17.09 -3.76 7.22
C TYR A 71 17.50 -3.82 5.75
N VAL A 72 17.00 -4.82 5.00
CA VAL A 72 17.28 -5.03 3.57
C VAL A 72 16.05 -4.73 2.71
N SER A 73 14.85 -5.09 3.16
CA SER A 73 13.60 -4.81 2.46
C SER A 73 12.60 -4.06 3.35
N PRO A 74 11.84 -3.07 2.81
CA PRO A 74 10.78 -2.41 3.56
C PRO A 74 9.52 -3.27 3.72
N GLY A 75 9.33 -4.31 2.90
CA GLY A 75 8.14 -5.15 2.87
C GLY A 75 8.40 -6.58 2.38
N ALA A 76 7.45 -7.46 2.66
CA ALA A 76 7.36 -8.79 2.03
C ALA A 76 5.96 -9.39 2.26
N TYR A 77 5.38 -10.01 1.24
CA TYR A 77 4.23 -10.89 1.38
C TYR A 77 4.64 -12.35 1.50
N CYS A 78 4.04 -13.09 2.44
CA CYS A 78 4.20 -14.54 2.53
C CYS A 78 2.89 -15.27 2.24
N ALA A 79 2.86 -16.02 1.12
CA ALA A 79 1.70 -16.83 0.73
C ALA A 79 1.39 -17.99 1.69
N ALA A 80 2.37 -18.49 2.44
CA ALA A 80 2.19 -19.63 3.34
C ALA A 80 1.34 -19.30 4.58
N ASP A 81 1.39 -18.05 5.04
CA ASP A 81 0.60 -17.53 6.16
C ASP A 81 -0.29 -16.33 5.77
N GLN A 82 -0.34 -16.00 4.47
CA GLN A 82 -1.16 -14.95 3.88
C GLN A 82 -0.98 -13.60 4.59
N THR A 83 0.25 -13.25 4.96
CA THR A 83 0.56 -12.06 5.74
C THR A 83 1.48 -11.11 4.97
N VAL A 84 1.14 -9.82 4.98
CA VAL A 84 2.01 -8.72 4.61
C VAL A 84 2.86 -8.32 5.81
N TYR A 85 4.17 -8.43 5.66
CA TYR A 85 5.17 -7.96 6.61
C TYR A 85 5.71 -6.62 6.17
N TYR A 86 5.94 -5.71 7.11
CA TYR A 86 6.52 -4.40 6.81
C TYR A 86 7.53 -3.96 7.87
N SER A 87 8.60 -3.31 7.44
CA SER A 87 9.71 -2.93 8.30
C SER A 87 9.63 -1.49 8.74
N THR A 88 9.36 -1.27 10.03
CA THR A 88 9.36 0.08 10.62
C THR A 88 10.75 0.70 10.68
N ALA A 89 11.82 -0.02 10.34
CA ALA A 89 13.17 0.56 10.19
C ALA A 89 13.26 1.54 9.02
N TRP A 90 12.33 1.44 8.07
CA TRP A 90 12.19 2.37 6.94
C TRP A 90 11.14 3.45 7.21
N ALA A 91 10.53 3.46 8.40
CA ALA A 91 9.52 4.44 8.78
C ALA A 91 10.10 5.85 8.65
N PRO A 92 9.54 6.67 7.77
CA PRO A 92 10.01 8.02 7.60
C PRO A 92 9.25 9.00 8.49
N ASP A 93 9.94 10.06 8.91
CA ASP A 93 9.44 11.06 9.87
C ASP A 93 8.70 12.23 9.19
N ASP A 94 8.52 12.19 7.86
CA ASP A 94 7.91 13.27 7.07
C ASP A 94 6.82 12.79 6.09
N VAL A 95 6.12 13.76 5.48
CA VAL A 95 5.00 13.51 4.55
C VAL A 95 5.46 12.84 3.25
N ASP A 96 6.64 13.20 2.75
CA ASP A 96 7.26 12.52 1.60
C ASP A 96 7.64 11.08 1.96
N GLY A 97 7.85 10.82 3.24
CA GLY A 97 7.95 9.51 3.80
C GLY A 97 6.64 8.71 3.81
N GLU A 98 5.51 9.34 4.09
CA GLU A 98 4.23 8.62 4.17
C GLU A 98 3.91 7.87 2.87
N ILE A 99 4.31 8.42 1.71
CA ILE A 99 4.13 7.77 0.41
C ILE A 99 4.90 6.44 0.29
N LEU A 100 5.95 6.22 1.08
CA LEU A 100 6.64 4.94 1.14
C LEU A 100 5.67 3.84 1.57
N TRP A 101 4.82 4.09 2.57
CA TRP A 101 3.85 3.09 3.03
C TRP A 101 2.77 2.80 2.00
N TRP A 102 2.26 3.84 1.33
CA TRP A 102 1.35 3.66 0.20
C TRP A 102 1.99 2.83 -0.92
N THR A 103 3.28 3.04 -1.20
CA THR A 103 4.01 2.31 -2.26
C THR A 103 4.29 0.87 -1.87
N VAL A 104 4.90 0.64 -0.71
CA VAL A 104 5.31 -0.69 -0.25
C VAL A 104 4.09 -1.55 0.04
N LEU A 105 3.11 -1.04 0.80
CA LEU A 105 1.96 -1.86 1.17
C LEU A 105 1.10 -2.20 -0.04
N SER A 106 0.94 -1.30 -1.02
CA SER A 106 0.17 -1.65 -2.23
C SER A 106 0.84 -2.72 -3.09
N HIS A 107 2.18 -2.70 -3.18
CA HIS A 107 2.96 -3.75 -3.84
C HIS A 107 2.84 -5.10 -3.10
N GLU A 108 3.06 -5.13 -1.78
CA GLU A 108 2.95 -6.40 -1.03
C GLU A 108 1.51 -6.95 -1.01
N TRP A 109 0.51 -6.07 -0.96
CA TRP A 109 -0.90 -6.47 -1.10
C TRP A 109 -1.17 -7.06 -2.48
N ALA A 110 -0.51 -6.56 -3.53
CA ALA A 110 -0.69 -7.07 -4.88
C ALA A 110 -0.24 -8.55 -5.00
N HIS A 111 0.80 -8.98 -4.29
CA HIS A 111 1.14 -10.40 -4.20
C HIS A 111 0.06 -11.25 -3.53
N HIS A 112 -0.63 -10.69 -2.54
CA HIS A 112 -1.80 -11.34 -1.96
C HIS A 112 -2.94 -11.50 -2.97
N ILE A 113 -3.16 -10.48 -3.80
CA ILE A 113 -4.16 -10.52 -4.88
C ILE A 113 -3.80 -11.57 -5.93
N GLN A 114 -2.53 -11.64 -6.35
CA GLN A 114 -2.04 -12.68 -7.26
C GLN A 114 -2.35 -14.08 -6.70
N TRP A 115 -2.05 -14.28 -5.42
CA TRP A 115 -2.31 -15.55 -4.74
C TRP A 115 -3.80 -15.91 -4.69
N GLN A 116 -4.70 -14.96 -4.43
CA GLN A 116 -6.14 -15.23 -4.36
C GLN A 116 -6.82 -15.40 -5.72
N SER A 117 -6.38 -14.63 -6.72
CA SER A 117 -7.06 -14.55 -8.01
C SER A 117 -6.46 -15.47 -9.08
N ASP A 118 -5.33 -16.12 -8.79
CA ASP A 118 -4.59 -17.00 -9.72
C ASP A 118 -4.43 -16.35 -11.10
N THR A 119 -3.71 -15.23 -11.14
CA THR A 119 -3.53 -14.40 -12.34
C THR A 119 -2.75 -15.10 -13.46
N GLY A 120 -2.20 -16.29 -13.20
CA GLY A 120 -1.42 -17.07 -14.16
C GLY A 120 0.04 -16.64 -14.34
N VAL A 121 0.55 -15.71 -13.51
CA VAL A 121 1.98 -15.38 -13.47
C VAL A 121 2.81 -16.61 -13.08
N SER A 122 3.93 -16.83 -13.77
CA SER A 122 4.66 -18.11 -13.70
C SER A 122 6.13 -17.97 -13.31
N THR A 123 6.65 -16.75 -13.35
CA THR A 123 8.03 -16.42 -12.97
C THR A 123 8.04 -15.34 -11.90
N VAL A 124 9.15 -15.25 -11.16
CA VAL A 124 9.34 -14.20 -10.14
C VAL A 124 9.22 -12.81 -10.79
N LEU A 125 9.90 -12.60 -11.91
CA LEU A 125 9.84 -11.32 -12.63
C LEU A 125 8.41 -10.96 -13.09
N GLU A 126 7.63 -11.92 -13.60
CA GLU A 126 6.23 -11.65 -13.97
C GLU A 126 5.38 -11.26 -12.76
N ALA A 127 5.57 -11.93 -11.63
CA ALA A 127 4.86 -11.62 -10.39
C ALA A 127 5.20 -10.22 -9.88
N GLU A 128 6.48 -9.85 -9.87
CA GLU A 128 6.95 -8.53 -9.41
C GLU A 128 6.43 -7.39 -10.31
N LEU A 129 6.54 -7.55 -11.63
CA LEU A 129 6.03 -6.54 -12.56
C LEU A 129 4.51 -6.43 -12.51
N GLN A 130 3.78 -7.54 -12.39
CA GLN A 130 2.33 -7.45 -12.19
C GLN A 130 1.96 -6.81 -10.85
N ALA A 131 2.74 -7.04 -9.79
CA ALA A 131 2.54 -6.40 -8.50
C ALA A 131 2.72 -4.87 -8.59
N ASP A 132 3.75 -4.41 -9.32
CA ASP A 132 3.94 -2.99 -9.63
C ASP A 132 2.77 -2.41 -10.43
N CYS A 133 2.25 -3.15 -11.40
CA CYS A 133 1.08 -2.73 -12.18
C CYS A 133 -0.17 -2.56 -11.29
N PHE A 134 -0.47 -3.54 -10.45
CA PHE A 134 -1.57 -3.45 -9.49
C PHE A 134 -1.37 -2.31 -8.48
N ALA A 135 -0.15 -2.10 -7.98
CA ALA A 135 0.18 -0.97 -7.11
C ALA A 135 -0.06 0.38 -7.80
N GLY A 136 0.33 0.51 -9.08
CA GLY A 136 0.09 1.70 -9.89
C GLY A 136 -1.41 2.00 -10.06
N ALA A 137 -2.21 0.98 -10.36
CA ALA A 137 -3.66 1.10 -10.49
C ALA A 137 -4.32 1.53 -9.16
N TYR A 138 -3.91 0.91 -8.05
CA TYR A 138 -4.36 1.30 -6.72
C TYR A 138 -3.97 2.74 -6.36
N LEU A 139 -2.74 3.16 -6.65
CA LEU A 139 -2.29 4.51 -6.35
C LEU A 139 -2.98 5.58 -7.21
N SER A 140 -3.38 5.24 -8.43
CA SER A 140 -4.29 6.10 -9.22
C SER A 140 -5.63 6.27 -8.52
N HIS A 141 -6.23 5.17 -8.03
CA HIS A 141 -7.46 5.23 -7.23
C HIS A 141 -7.30 6.10 -5.98
N ALA A 142 -6.23 5.89 -5.20
CA ALA A 142 -5.98 6.66 -3.99
C ALA A 142 -5.81 8.16 -4.28
N ALA A 143 -5.21 8.52 -5.42
CA ALA A 143 -5.11 9.90 -5.87
C ALA A 143 -6.46 10.51 -6.26
N ASP A 144 -7.28 9.76 -7.00
CA ASP A 144 -8.63 10.18 -7.39
C ASP A 144 -9.56 10.35 -6.17
N ALA A 145 -9.35 9.53 -5.13
CA ALA A 145 -10.04 9.63 -3.84
C ALA A 145 -9.50 10.78 -2.97
N GLY A 146 -8.41 11.45 -3.37
CA GLY A 146 -7.78 12.53 -2.62
C GLY A 146 -7.01 12.08 -1.37
N LEU A 147 -6.70 10.78 -1.26
CA LEU A 147 -5.94 10.21 -0.14
C LEU A 147 -4.44 10.47 -0.29
N VAL A 148 -3.95 10.51 -1.54
CA VAL A 148 -2.60 10.94 -1.89
C VAL A 148 -2.66 12.01 -2.98
N SER A 149 -1.64 12.86 -3.07
CA SER A 149 -1.56 13.83 -4.17
C SER A 149 -0.99 13.19 -5.45
N GLN A 150 -1.29 13.74 -6.62
CA GLN A 150 -0.67 13.30 -7.87
C GLN A 150 0.87 13.42 -7.85
N ALA A 151 1.39 14.42 -7.13
CA ALA A 151 2.81 14.57 -6.92
C ALA A 151 3.36 13.40 -6.09
N ALA A 152 2.64 12.96 -5.06
CA ALA A 152 3.01 11.79 -4.28
C ALA A 152 2.97 10.50 -5.12
N VAL A 153 1.99 10.29 -6.00
CA VAL A 153 2.02 9.15 -6.95
C VAL A 153 3.26 9.17 -7.85
N THR A 154 3.70 10.36 -8.27
CA THR A 154 4.96 10.51 -9.02
C THR A 154 6.19 10.14 -8.18
N GLN A 155 6.16 10.43 -6.87
CA GLN A 155 7.19 9.97 -5.94
C GLN A 155 7.14 8.44 -5.77
N ALA A 156 5.96 7.84 -5.67
CA ALA A 156 5.78 6.39 -5.61
C ALA A 156 6.37 5.67 -6.84
N LEU A 157 6.18 6.23 -8.05
CA LEU A 157 6.84 5.74 -9.26
C LEU A 157 8.37 5.80 -9.14
N SER A 158 8.91 6.89 -8.57
CA SER A 158 10.36 7.05 -8.36
C SER A 158 10.90 6.05 -7.33
N LEU A 159 10.14 5.76 -6.28
CA LEU A 159 10.46 4.73 -5.27
C LEU A 159 10.45 3.34 -5.90
N THR A 160 9.41 3.02 -6.67
CA THR A 160 9.29 1.76 -7.43
C THR A 160 10.48 1.56 -8.38
N GLN A 161 10.87 2.61 -9.12
CA GLN A 161 12.08 2.63 -9.95
C GLN A 161 13.35 2.39 -9.14
N SER A 162 13.46 3.00 -7.95
CA SER A 162 14.65 2.88 -7.11
C SER A 162 14.85 1.47 -6.55
N ALA A 163 13.75 0.74 -6.35
CA ALA A 163 13.72 -0.63 -5.87
C ALA A 163 13.94 -1.67 -6.99
N GLY A 164 14.10 -1.23 -8.24
CA GLY A 164 14.50 -2.12 -9.34
C GLY A 164 15.95 -2.58 -9.22
N ASP A 165 16.21 -3.82 -9.63
CA ASP A 165 17.50 -4.45 -9.55
C ASP A 165 18.55 -3.63 -10.31
N VAL A 166 19.66 -3.39 -9.63
CA VAL A 166 20.82 -2.70 -10.19
C VAL A 166 21.70 -3.73 -10.89
N TRP A 167 21.60 -3.77 -12.23
CA TRP A 167 22.27 -4.75 -13.11
C TRP A 167 23.78 -4.96 -12.85
N PHE A 168 24.46 -3.98 -12.24
CA PHE A 168 25.88 -4.06 -11.90
C PHE A 168 26.18 -4.90 -10.64
N PHE A 169 25.24 -5.01 -9.69
CA PHE A 169 25.42 -5.73 -8.44
C PHE A 169 24.89 -7.17 -8.46
N LEU A 170 24.04 -7.51 -9.44
CA LEU A 170 23.49 -8.86 -9.65
C LEU A 170 23.77 -9.37 -11.08
N PRO A 171 25.04 -9.58 -11.48
CA PRO A 171 25.39 -9.95 -12.86
C PRO A 171 25.09 -11.42 -13.24
N HIS A 172 24.66 -12.25 -12.29
CA HIS A 172 24.55 -13.71 -12.47
C HIS A 172 23.20 -14.33 -12.13
N ASP A 173 22.30 -13.58 -11.50
CA ASP A 173 20.93 -14.02 -11.24
C ASP A 173 19.99 -13.26 -12.18
N ALA A 174 18.94 -13.92 -12.66
CA ALA A 174 17.87 -13.18 -13.35
C ALA A 174 17.37 -12.07 -12.41
N PRO A 175 17.01 -10.87 -12.90
CA PRO A 175 16.48 -9.83 -12.03
C PRO A 175 15.32 -10.41 -11.23
N GLU A 176 15.46 -10.49 -9.91
CA GLU A 176 14.42 -10.98 -9.03
C GLU A 176 13.24 -10.01 -9.08
N HIS A 177 13.50 -8.70 -9.05
CA HIS A 177 12.48 -7.63 -9.03
C HIS A 177 12.28 -6.94 -10.40
N GLY A 178 13.17 -7.19 -11.37
CA GLY A 178 13.20 -6.47 -12.63
C GLY A 178 14.04 -5.19 -12.57
N ASN A 179 14.48 -4.70 -13.74
CA ASN A 179 15.26 -3.47 -13.80
C ASN A 179 14.36 -2.22 -13.60
N LYS A 180 14.99 -1.08 -13.33
CA LYS A 180 14.27 0.18 -13.05
C LYS A 180 13.25 0.58 -14.12
N ALA A 181 13.54 0.33 -15.40
CA ALA A 181 12.66 0.69 -16.49
C ALA A 181 11.47 -0.27 -16.61
N GLU A 182 11.68 -1.58 -16.40
CA GLU A 182 10.61 -2.58 -16.39
C GLU A 182 9.60 -2.27 -15.29
N ARG A 183 10.08 -2.05 -14.07
CA ARG A 183 9.24 -1.69 -12.91
C ARG A 183 8.45 -0.40 -13.15
N ALA A 184 9.10 0.62 -13.71
CA ALA A 184 8.44 1.87 -14.05
C ALA A 184 7.32 1.69 -15.09
N LEU A 185 7.59 0.93 -16.14
CA LEU A 185 6.64 0.69 -17.21
C LEU A 185 5.43 -0.09 -16.69
N ALA A 186 5.65 -1.09 -15.84
CA ALA A 186 4.58 -1.87 -15.24
C ALA A 186 3.72 -1.01 -14.31
N PHE A 187 4.34 -0.25 -13.40
CA PHE A 187 3.63 0.69 -12.54
C PHE A 187 2.80 1.70 -13.34
N MET A 188 3.41 2.31 -14.37
CA MET A 188 2.72 3.27 -15.23
C MET A 188 1.59 2.63 -16.05
N ALA A 189 1.68 1.34 -16.40
CA ALA A 189 0.61 0.65 -17.11
C ALA A 189 -0.66 0.60 -16.24
N GLY A 190 -0.53 0.21 -14.97
CA GLY A 190 -1.67 0.22 -14.06
C GLY A 190 -2.16 1.61 -13.69
N MET A 191 -1.22 2.56 -13.47
CA MET A 191 -1.58 3.94 -13.13
C MET A 191 -2.39 4.64 -14.23
N ASN A 192 -2.17 4.30 -15.51
CA ASN A 192 -2.84 4.94 -16.65
C ASN A 192 -3.93 4.06 -17.29
N GLY A 193 -4.13 2.85 -16.79
CA GLY A 193 -4.97 1.82 -17.39
C GLY A 193 -5.96 1.20 -16.41
N ASP A 194 -6.65 0.16 -16.85
CA ASP A 194 -7.55 -0.62 -16.01
C ASP A 194 -6.80 -1.83 -15.42
N LEU A 195 -7.32 -2.41 -14.33
CA LEU A 195 -6.74 -3.63 -13.74
C LEU A 195 -6.67 -4.81 -14.73
N ALA A 196 -7.53 -4.83 -15.75
CA ALA A 196 -7.48 -5.81 -16.83
C ALA A 196 -6.19 -5.69 -17.67
N ASP A 197 -5.62 -4.49 -17.83
CA ASP A 197 -4.34 -4.27 -18.53
C ASP A 197 -3.17 -4.88 -17.74
N CYS A 198 -3.32 -4.99 -16.41
CA CYS A 198 -2.40 -5.68 -15.53
C CYS A 198 -2.65 -7.20 -15.46
N GLY A 199 -3.67 -7.73 -16.13
CA GLY A 199 -4.03 -9.14 -16.08
C GLY A 199 -4.90 -9.55 -14.88
N PHE A 200 -5.56 -8.60 -14.21
CA PHE A 200 -6.63 -8.94 -13.27
C PHE A 200 -7.87 -9.45 -14.03
N ALA A 201 -8.55 -10.43 -13.46
CA ALA A 201 -9.71 -11.06 -14.06
C ALA A 201 -10.76 -10.03 -14.52
N SER A 202 -11.11 -10.09 -15.81
CA SER A 202 -12.27 -9.41 -16.39
C SER A 202 -13.20 -10.48 -16.96
N TRP A 203 -14.46 -10.46 -16.54
CA TRP A 203 -15.51 -11.35 -17.05
C TRP A 203 -16.48 -10.56 -17.92
#